data_AF-A0A7W5D546-F1
#
_entry.id   AF-A0A7W5D546-F1
#
_cell.length_a   1.000
_cell.length_b   1.000
_cell.length_c   1.000
_cell.angle_alpha   90.00
_cell.angle_beta   90.00
_cell.angle_gamma   90.00
#
_symmetry.space_group_name_H-M   'P 1'
#
loop_
_entity.id
_entity.type
_entity.pdbx_description
1 polymer ?
#
loop_
_entity_poly.entity_id
_entity_poly.type
_entity_poly.pdbx_seq_one_letter_code
_entity_poly.pdbx_strand_id
1 'polypeptide(L)'
;MSTEPIYSMTAPEIAGVLDVTARTVRMWAEDGDLPRLNRGRFDFSWATWLVCGRKVSARWRPTPSVHVIVAAGWLQSHDQAVTDADAEAFGGLFKRNGLSLAEAMKALGAAQALMGHT
;
A
#
# COMPACT_ATOMS: atom_id res chain seq x y z
N MET A 1 10.53 -18.06 -20.31
CA MET A 1 9.33 -18.03 -19.45
C MET A 1 9.23 -16.65 -18.84
N SER A 2 8.10 -15.94 -19.00
CA SER A 2 7.88 -14.67 -18.30
C SER A 2 7.61 -15.00 -16.84
N THR A 3 8.63 -14.92 -15.97
CA THR A 3 8.47 -15.04 -14.53
C THR A 3 7.89 -13.73 -14.01
N GLU A 4 6.57 -13.60 -14.10
CA GLU A 4 5.89 -12.47 -13.49
C GLU A 4 6.11 -12.49 -11.97
N PRO A 5 6.35 -11.34 -11.32
CA PRO A 5 6.53 -11.30 -9.88
C PRO A 5 5.27 -11.80 -9.15
N ILE A 6 5.46 -12.48 -8.01
CA ILE A 6 4.37 -13.07 -7.21
C ILE A 6 3.32 -12.02 -6.78
N TYR A 7 3.72 -10.76 -6.61
CA TYR A 7 2.84 -9.65 -6.23
C TYR A 7 2.09 -9.02 -7.41
N SER A 8 2.34 -9.45 -8.65
CA SER A 8 1.74 -8.85 -9.85
C SER A 8 0.40 -9.51 -10.18
N MET A 9 -0.70 -8.78 -10.05
CA MET A 9 -2.05 -9.30 -10.31
C MET A 9 -2.85 -8.37 -11.23
N THR A 10 -3.74 -8.94 -12.01
CA THR A 10 -4.74 -8.22 -12.81
C THR A 10 -5.84 -7.64 -11.91
N ALA A 11 -6.58 -6.66 -12.42
CA ALA A 11 -7.70 -6.08 -11.66
C ALA A 11 -8.78 -7.11 -11.22
N PRO A 12 -9.19 -8.09 -12.06
CA PRO A 12 -10.11 -9.15 -11.63
C PRO A 12 -9.56 -10.05 -10.52
N GLU A 13 -8.26 -10.39 -10.56
CA GLU A 13 -7.62 -11.20 -9.52
C GLU A 13 -7.61 -10.46 -8.17
N ILE A 14 -7.16 -9.19 -8.17
CA ILE A 14 -7.17 -8.35 -6.95
C ILE A 14 -8.59 -8.17 -6.43
N ALA A 15 -9.55 -7.91 -7.31
CA ALA A 15 -10.96 -7.77 -6.97
C ALA A 15 -11.52 -9.00 -6.25
N GLY A 16 -11.21 -10.20 -6.74
CA GLY A 16 -11.64 -11.44 -6.12
C GLY A 16 -11.05 -11.68 -4.73
N VAL A 17 -9.83 -11.20 -4.48
CA VAL A 17 -9.15 -11.38 -3.17
C VAL A 17 -9.57 -10.32 -2.15
N LEU A 18 -9.72 -9.06 -2.58
CA LEU A 18 -10.00 -7.94 -1.68
C LEU A 18 -11.49 -7.63 -1.52
N ASP A 19 -12.37 -8.44 -2.12
CA ASP A 19 -13.83 -8.26 -2.13
C ASP A 19 -14.25 -6.85 -2.60
N VAL A 20 -13.66 -6.41 -3.71
CA VAL A 20 -13.99 -5.15 -4.41
C VAL A 20 -14.26 -5.43 -5.87
N THR A 21 -14.77 -4.44 -6.62
CA THR A 21 -14.95 -4.61 -8.07
C THR A 21 -13.64 -4.39 -8.84
N ALA A 22 -13.48 -5.07 -9.98
CA ALA A 22 -12.34 -4.80 -10.89
C ALA A 22 -12.34 -3.34 -11.40
N ARG A 23 -13.51 -2.69 -11.48
CA ARG A 23 -13.62 -1.25 -11.78
C ARG A 23 -12.97 -0.42 -10.69
N THR A 24 -13.25 -0.74 -9.43
CA THR A 24 -12.66 -0.06 -8.26
C THR A 24 -11.13 -0.13 -8.29
N VAL A 25 -10.55 -1.31 -8.59
CA VAL A 25 -9.09 -1.47 -8.71
C VAL A 25 -8.51 -0.59 -9.83
N ARG A 26 -9.17 -0.54 -10.99
CA ARG A 26 -8.75 0.34 -12.10
C ARG A 26 -8.83 1.82 -11.72
N MET A 27 -9.90 2.22 -11.03
CA MET A 27 -10.05 3.60 -10.54
C MET A 27 -8.92 3.96 -9.58
N TRP A 28 -8.54 3.10 -8.63
CA TRP A 28 -7.38 3.39 -7.77
C TRP A 28 -6.10 3.65 -8.58
N ALA A 29 -5.91 2.94 -9.70
CA ALA A 29 -4.76 3.16 -10.56
C ALA A 29 -4.91 4.36 -11.51
N GLU A 30 -6.12 4.87 -11.74
CA GLU A 30 -6.40 6.11 -12.47
C GLU A 30 -6.21 7.32 -11.57
N ASP A 31 -6.60 7.20 -10.31
CA ASP A 31 -6.44 8.22 -9.26
C ASP A 31 -4.99 8.35 -8.77
N GLY A 32 -4.09 7.46 -9.20
CA GLY A 32 -2.68 7.43 -8.77
C GLY A 32 -2.44 6.73 -7.43
N ASP A 33 -3.49 6.14 -6.84
CA ASP A 33 -3.43 5.47 -5.55
C ASP A 33 -2.84 4.06 -5.60
N LEU A 34 -2.90 3.41 -6.77
CA LEU A 34 -2.39 2.05 -7.00
C LEU A 34 -1.37 2.04 -8.14
N PRO A 35 -0.10 1.64 -7.87
CA PRO A 35 0.92 1.52 -8.88
C PRO A 35 0.53 0.54 -10.00
N ARG A 36 0.76 0.99 -11.24
CA ARG A 36 0.62 0.16 -12.44
C ARG A 36 1.93 -0.57 -12.69
N LEU A 37 1.83 -1.88 -12.87
CA LEU A 37 2.91 -2.71 -13.37
C LEU A 37 2.75 -2.87 -14.89
N ASN A 38 3.55 -3.77 -15.48
CA ASN A 38 3.46 -4.07 -16.89
C ASN A 38 2.14 -4.80 -17.26
N ARG A 39 1.73 -4.68 -18.53
CA ARG A 39 0.64 -5.47 -19.14
C ARG A 39 -0.72 -5.39 -18.42
N GLY A 40 -1.04 -4.23 -17.83
CA GLY A 40 -2.33 -4.01 -17.16
C GLY A 40 -2.47 -4.74 -15.81
N ARG A 41 -1.33 -5.05 -15.17
CA ARG A 41 -1.25 -5.63 -13.83
C ARG A 41 -0.91 -4.55 -12.81
N PHE A 42 -1.12 -4.86 -11.54
CA PHE A 42 -0.95 -3.96 -10.41
C PHE A 42 -0.25 -4.69 -9.28
N ASP A 43 0.33 -3.92 -8.36
CA ASP A 43 0.95 -4.48 -7.16
C ASP A 43 -0.12 -4.85 -6.13
N PHE A 44 -0.30 -6.16 -5.93
CA PHE A 44 -1.27 -6.70 -4.99
C PHE A 44 -0.94 -6.36 -3.53
N SER A 45 0.34 -6.38 -3.12
CA SER A 45 0.68 -6.03 -1.73
C SER A 45 0.38 -4.56 -1.46
N TRP A 46 0.63 -3.68 -2.43
CA TRP A 46 0.23 -2.28 -2.33
C TRP A 46 -1.28 -2.13 -2.17
N ALA A 47 -2.06 -2.82 -3.01
CA ALA A 47 -3.52 -2.79 -2.95
C ALA A 47 -4.05 -3.26 -1.58
N THR A 48 -3.48 -4.34 -1.03
CA THR A 48 -3.83 -4.85 0.30
C THR A 48 -3.63 -3.78 1.38
N TRP A 49 -2.45 -3.17 1.43
CA TRP A 49 -2.16 -2.15 2.43
C TRP A 49 -2.93 -0.85 2.22
N LEU A 50 -3.23 -0.49 0.97
CA LEU A 50 -4.12 0.62 0.66
C LEU A 50 -5.53 0.40 1.25
N VAL A 51 -6.10 -0.80 1.08
CA VAL A 51 -7.43 -1.13 1.63
C VAL A 51 -7.42 -1.12 3.14
N CYS A 52 -6.44 -1.76 3.78
CA CYS A 52 -6.28 -1.73 5.24
C CYS A 52 -6.10 -0.29 5.75
N GLY A 53 -5.24 0.48 5.10
CA GLY A 53 -4.93 1.86 5.44
C GLY A 53 -6.14 2.79 5.34
N ARG A 54 -7.01 2.62 4.34
CA ARG A 54 -8.23 3.42 4.20
C ARG A 54 -9.24 3.15 5.32
N LYS A 55 -9.27 1.92 5.86
CA LYS A 55 -10.09 1.60 7.04
C LYS A 55 -9.56 2.33 8.28
N VAL A 56 -8.24 2.26 8.51
CA VAL A 56 -7.57 2.94 9.63
C VAL A 56 -7.72 4.45 9.55
N SER A 57 -7.56 5.02 8.35
CA SER A 57 -7.53 6.48 8.14
C SER A 57 -8.88 7.13 7.86
N ALA A 58 -9.99 6.38 7.90
CA ALA A 58 -11.32 6.87 7.49
C ALA A 58 -11.74 8.19 8.18
N ARG A 59 -11.33 8.37 9.44
CA ARG A 59 -11.68 9.54 10.27
C ARG A 59 -10.58 10.60 10.35
N TRP A 60 -9.40 10.35 9.79
CA TRP A 60 -8.28 11.29 9.88
C TRP A 60 -8.57 12.55 9.07
N ARG A 61 -8.27 13.72 9.64
CA ARG A 61 -8.46 15.03 8.99
C ARG A 61 -7.25 15.93 9.25
N PRO A 62 -6.67 16.53 8.19
CA PRO A 62 -6.95 16.31 6.77
C PRO A 62 -6.61 14.88 6.31
N THR A 63 -7.15 14.44 5.17
CA THR A 63 -6.84 13.12 4.59
C THR A 63 -5.36 13.08 4.22
N PRO A 64 -4.57 12.10 4.72
CA PRO A 64 -3.15 12.00 4.35
C PRO A 64 -2.94 11.55 2.91
N SER A 65 -1.69 11.61 2.46
CA SER A 65 -1.31 11.06 1.16
C SER A 65 -1.45 9.55 1.10
N VAL A 66 -1.60 9.00 -0.11
CA VAL A 66 -1.72 7.56 -0.31
C VAL A 66 -0.56 6.76 0.27
N HIS A 67 0.67 7.30 0.21
CA HIS A 67 1.84 6.65 0.79
C HIS A 67 1.70 6.47 2.31
N VAL A 68 1.18 7.48 3.00
CA VAL A 68 0.91 7.43 4.45
C VAL A 68 -0.23 6.46 4.75
N ILE A 69 -1.27 6.42 3.91
CA ILE A 69 -2.37 5.47 4.05
C ILE A 69 -1.86 4.03 3.91
N VAL A 70 -1.05 3.73 2.89
CA VAL A 70 -0.42 2.42 2.69
C VAL A 70 0.46 2.05 3.88
N ALA A 71 1.29 2.99 4.36
CA ALA A 71 2.11 2.78 5.55
C ALA A 71 1.27 2.47 6.80
N ALA A 72 0.17 3.19 7.02
CA ALA A 72 -0.75 2.93 8.13
C ALA A 72 -1.40 1.54 8.04
N GLY A 73 -1.79 1.11 6.83
CA GLY A 73 -2.34 -0.23 6.63
C GLY A 73 -1.35 -1.35 6.92
N TRP A 74 -0.07 -1.14 6.61
CA TRP A 74 1.01 -2.07 6.93
C TRP A 74 1.36 -2.04 8.42
N LEU A 75 1.44 -0.87 9.06
CA LEU A 75 1.68 -0.75 10.50
C LEU A 75 0.58 -1.46 11.30
N GLN A 76 -0.68 -1.30 10.90
CA GLN A 76 -1.81 -1.94 11.56
C GLN A 76 -1.77 -3.47 11.54
N SER A 77 -1.01 -4.09 10.62
CA SER A 77 -0.85 -5.55 10.56
C SER A 77 0.21 -6.09 11.50
N HIS A 78 0.91 -5.24 12.25
CA HIS A 78 1.92 -5.66 13.22
C HIS A 78 1.34 -5.64 14.62
N ASP A 79 1.37 -6.80 15.30
CA ASP A 79 0.95 -6.94 16.70
C ASP A 79 2.01 -6.44 17.68
N GLN A 80 3.25 -6.24 17.21
CA GLN A 80 4.40 -5.81 18.00
C GLN A 80 5.05 -4.56 17.39
N ALA A 81 5.93 -3.94 18.17
CA ALA A 81 6.72 -2.82 17.68
C ALA A 81 7.54 -3.24 16.44
N VAL A 82 7.43 -2.44 15.39
CA VAL A 82 8.15 -2.61 14.13
C VAL A 82 9.65 -2.46 14.36
N THR A 83 10.43 -3.43 13.90
CA THR A 83 11.90 -3.37 13.95
C THR A 83 12.48 -2.63 12.75
N ASP A 84 13.76 -2.27 12.82
CA ASP A 84 14.46 -1.65 11.67
C ASP A 84 14.46 -2.56 10.44
N ALA A 85 14.55 -3.88 10.64
CA ALA A 85 14.50 -4.86 9.56
C ALA A 85 13.12 -4.90 8.88
N ASP A 86 12.04 -4.79 9.66
CA ASP A 86 10.67 -4.70 9.13
C ASP A 86 10.48 -3.41 8.33
N ALA A 87 10.99 -2.29 8.85
CA ALA A 87 10.95 -1.01 8.15
C ALA A 87 11.75 -1.05 6.83
N GLU A 88 12.91 -1.72 6.80
CA GLU A 88 13.67 -1.94 5.57
C GLU A 88 12.89 -2.80 4.56
N ALA A 89 12.24 -3.87 5.03
CA ALA A 89 11.40 -4.73 4.19
C ALA A 89 10.21 -3.95 3.59
N PHE A 90 9.58 -3.08 4.38
CA PHE A 90 8.57 -2.15 3.88
C PHE A 90 9.13 -1.20 2.81
N GLY A 91 10.36 -0.73 3.00
CA GLY A 91 11.09 0.03 1.98
C GLY A 91 11.20 -0.70 0.63
N GLY A 92 11.26 -2.03 0.64
CA GLY A 92 11.23 -2.87 -0.57
C GLY A 92 9.93 -2.74 -1.37
N LEU A 93 8.78 -2.56 -0.70
CA LEU A 93 7.49 -2.30 -1.35
C LEU A 93 7.50 -0.97 -2.11
N PHE A 94 8.11 0.07 -1.55
CA PHE A 94 8.21 1.38 -2.21
C PHE A 94 9.17 1.32 -3.40
N LYS A 95 10.37 0.75 -3.19
CA LYS A 95 11.39 0.61 -4.24
C LYS A 95 10.87 -0.08 -5.50
N ARG A 96 10.15 -1.19 -5.34
CA ARG A 96 9.63 -1.93 -6.51
C ARG A 96 8.51 -1.20 -7.26
N ASN A 97 7.89 -0.20 -6.63
CA ASN A 97 6.88 0.67 -7.23
C ASN A 97 7.46 2.03 -7.67
N GLY A 98 8.78 2.14 -7.79
CA GLY A 98 9.47 3.32 -8.32
C GLY A 98 9.68 4.45 -7.32
N LEU A 99 9.48 4.20 -6.02
CA LEU A 99 9.68 5.17 -4.94
C LEU A 99 10.98 4.91 -4.17
N SER A 100 11.52 5.93 -3.53
CA SER A 100 12.75 5.83 -2.74
C SER A 100 12.51 5.26 -1.33
N LEU A 101 13.60 4.74 -0.72
CA LEU A 101 13.56 4.34 0.69
C LEU A 101 13.23 5.52 1.62
N ALA A 102 13.74 6.72 1.31
CA ALA A 102 13.47 7.92 2.08
C ALA A 102 11.97 8.28 2.08
N GLU A 103 11.29 8.11 0.94
CA GLU A 103 9.83 8.28 0.87
C GLU A 103 9.08 7.25 1.71
N ALA A 104 9.54 5.99 1.72
CA ALA A 104 8.98 4.95 2.57
C ALA A 104 9.10 5.30 4.06
N MET A 105 10.30 5.72 4.49
CA MET A 105 10.56 6.09 5.90
C MET A 105 9.76 7.33 6.30
N LYS A 106 9.64 8.32 5.41
CA LYS A 106 8.80 9.50 5.63
C LYS A 106 7.32 9.12 5.79
N ALA A 107 6.83 8.19 4.97
CA ALA A 107 5.45 7.70 5.05
C ALA A 107 5.19 6.93 6.36
N LEU A 108 6.12 6.06 6.77
CA LEU A 108 6.05 5.32 8.03
C LEU A 108 6.02 6.27 9.24
N GLY A 109 6.96 7.22 9.32
CA GLY A 109 7.01 8.15 10.44
C GLY A 109 5.74 9.01 10.54
N ALA A 110 5.20 9.47 9.41
CA ALA A 110 3.93 10.20 9.39
C ALA A 110 2.74 9.33 9.82
N ALA A 111 2.69 8.07 9.37
CA ALA A 111 1.63 7.14 9.76
C ALA A 111 1.68 6.80 11.25
N GLN A 112 2.88 6.53 11.81
CA GLN A 112 3.06 6.29 13.24
C GLN A 112 2.60 7.48 14.09
N ALA A 113 2.97 8.71 13.69
CA ALA A 113 2.52 9.91 14.39
C ALA A 113 0.99 10.02 14.41
N LEU A 114 0.32 9.78 13.27
CA LEU A 114 -1.14 9.83 13.19
C LEU A 114 -1.82 8.73 14.00
N MET A 115 -1.28 7.50 13.97
CA MET A 115 -1.83 6.35 14.70
C MET A 115 -1.64 6.47 16.22
N GLY A 116 -0.56 7.12 16.68
CA GLY A 116 -0.34 7.41 18.10
C GLY A 116 -1.25 8.51 18.67
N HIS A 117 -1.99 9.21 17.83
CA HIS A 117 -2.96 10.25 18.21
C HIS A 117 -4.43 9.80 18.08
N THR A 118 -4.68 8.55 17.69
CA THR A 118 -6.01 7.92 17.65
C THR A 118 -6.28 7.08 18.88
#